data_AF-A0A4U7CT14-F1
#
_entry.id   AF-A0A4U7CT14-F1
#
_cell.length_a   1.000
_cell.length_b   1.000
_cell.length_c   1.000
_cell.angle_alpha   90.00
_cell.angle_beta   90.00
_cell.angle_gamma   90.00
#
_symmetry.space_group_name_H-M   'P 1'
#
loop_
_entity.id
_entity.type
_entity.pdbx_description
1 polymer ?
#
loop_
_entity_poly.entity_id
_entity_poly.type
_entity_poly.pdbx_seq_one_letter_code
_entity_poly.pdbx_strand_id
1 'polypeptide(L)'
;MNRTLLIGLLIGCLVAGGAVSAADRAVTVDDAMEIPGRTVTVGGESYQVSSLARVPRGESLRARTSGVDETGYRVYLHDARGTVVDQGYVAPSGDGTVVFDTSTYEAGSYVLSLYHDGTYADPLPVVVPAYDVSVDTPAPGLDGDDTDTVSVELAEREPGHAVRGVTLVVSNATATWRYPASRVDGEYVVGLNETGLAAGTYSVYAVVTNGNDAPGPTDEVIGISDSSQFDVERGSSGTEEGESSGIDDETRTENATPSTNATPTDESEPTVISPDLSANKTAGETVTDDEAGGTPLALLSLAAIIGFLAVRGPDERE
;
A
#
# COMPACT_ATOMS: atom_id res chain seq x y z
N MET A 1 -19.28 25.18 39.82
CA MET A 1 -18.38 25.21 41.01
C MET A 1 -17.48 23.99 40.94
N ASN A 2 -16.18 24.27 41.00
CA ASN A 2 -15.05 23.44 40.63
C ASN A 2 -14.90 22.17 41.48
N ARG A 3 -14.53 21.05 40.84
CA ARG A 3 -13.73 19.98 41.46
C ARG A 3 -12.73 19.42 40.42
N THR A 4 -11.55 20.07 40.39
CA THR A 4 -10.21 19.46 40.45
C THR A 4 -10.08 18.08 39.79
N LEU A 5 -9.58 17.94 38.56
CA LEU A 5 -8.17 18.03 38.13
C LEU A 5 -7.23 17.11 38.94
N LEU A 6 -6.98 15.91 38.41
CA LEU A 6 -5.93 15.01 38.87
C LEU A 6 -5.10 14.62 37.66
N ILE A 7 -4.00 15.35 37.52
CA ILE A 7 -2.86 15.08 36.66
C ILE A 7 -2.25 13.74 37.11
N GLY A 8 -2.22 12.78 36.18
CA GLY A 8 -1.61 11.47 36.36
C GLY A 8 -0.67 11.17 35.20
N LEU A 9 0.54 11.71 35.32
CA LEU A 9 1.79 11.33 34.66
C LEU A 9 1.80 9.89 34.08
N LEU A 10 1.78 9.77 32.75
CA LEU A 10 2.37 8.66 31.99
C LEU A 10 3.17 9.33 30.85
N ILE A 11 4.39 9.79 31.16
CA ILE A 11 5.63 9.09 30.75
C ILE A 11 5.56 8.73 29.27
N GLY A 12 6.15 9.61 28.46
CA GLY A 12 6.56 9.30 27.10
C GLY A 12 7.47 8.09 27.13
N CYS A 13 6.91 6.93 26.80
CA CYS A 13 7.64 5.94 26.03
C CYS A 13 7.42 6.32 24.57
N LEU A 14 8.16 7.33 24.11
CA LEU A 14 8.66 7.29 22.74
C LEU A 14 9.61 6.09 22.73
N VAL A 15 9.05 4.89 22.63
CA VAL A 15 9.85 3.75 22.22
C VAL A 15 10.22 4.16 20.81
N ALA A 16 11.46 4.64 20.64
CA ALA A 16 12.19 4.28 19.46
C ALA A 16 12.17 2.75 19.45
N GLY A 17 11.05 2.19 18.99
CA GLY A 17 10.99 0.84 18.52
C GLY A 17 11.92 0.91 17.35
N GLY A 18 13.20 0.63 17.60
CA GLY A 18 14.13 0.35 16.54
C GLY A 18 13.37 -0.65 15.70
N ALA A 19 13.06 -0.27 14.46
CA ALA A 19 12.51 -1.20 13.50
C ALA A 19 13.36 -2.45 13.66
N VAL A 20 12.77 -3.52 14.18
CA VAL A 20 13.47 -4.79 14.26
C VAL A 20 13.63 -5.11 12.80
N SER A 21 14.83 -4.85 12.31
CA SER A 21 15.16 -4.99 10.92
C SER A 21 14.95 -6.46 10.62
N ALA A 22 13.83 -6.81 10.00
CA ALA A 22 13.59 -8.12 9.43
C ALA A 22 14.54 -8.40 8.25
N ALA A 23 15.57 -7.55 8.06
CA ALA A 23 16.47 -7.48 6.91
C ALA A 23 17.31 -8.72 6.64
N ASP A 24 17.19 -9.79 7.44
CA ASP A 24 17.82 -11.05 7.07
C ASP A 24 16.89 -11.91 6.22
N ARG A 25 15.55 -11.85 6.37
CA ARG A 25 14.63 -12.73 5.65
C ARG A 25 13.76 -11.94 4.69
N ALA A 26 13.79 -12.31 3.42
CA ALA A 26 13.01 -11.64 2.39
C ALA A 26 12.22 -12.62 1.51
N VAL A 27 11.06 -12.19 1.05
CA VAL A 27 10.19 -12.78 0.04
C VAL A 27 10.07 -11.76 -1.09
N THR A 28 10.44 -12.18 -2.30
CA THR A 28 10.32 -11.36 -3.50
C THR A 28 9.53 -12.12 -4.56
N VAL A 29 8.84 -11.38 -5.42
CA VAL A 29 8.13 -11.94 -6.56
C VAL A 29 8.62 -11.21 -7.80
N ASP A 30 8.83 -11.96 -8.88
CA ASP A 30 9.17 -11.38 -10.17
C ASP A 30 8.06 -10.42 -10.63
N ASP A 31 8.44 -9.30 -11.24
CA ASP A 31 7.49 -8.28 -11.73
C ASP A 31 6.61 -7.67 -10.63
N ALA A 32 7.03 -7.76 -9.35
CA ALA A 32 6.42 -6.98 -8.29
C ALA A 32 6.61 -5.48 -8.56
N MET A 33 5.52 -4.73 -8.49
CA MET A 33 5.52 -3.30 -8.67
C MET A 33 5.91 -2.61 -7.36
N GLU A 34 6.77 -1.61 -7.45
CA GLU A 34 7.08 -0.74 -6.32
C GLU A 34 5.87 0.12 -5.96
N ILE A 35 5.60 0.24 -4.67
CA ILE A 35 4.57 1.11 -4.13
C ILE A 35 5.15 1.98 -3.02
N PRO A 36 4.53 3.13 -2.71
CA PRO A 36 4.96 3.94 -1.58
C PRO A 36 5.07 3.11 -0.31
N GLY A 37 6.24 3.19 0.32
CA GLY A 37 6.54 2.45 1.54
C GLY A 37 5.58 2.79 2.66
N ARG A 38 5.00 1.78 3.30
CA ARG A 38 4.20 1.93 4.52
C ARG A 38 4.65 0.95 5.60
N THR A 39 4.68 1.41 6.85
CA THR A 39 4.82 0.52 8.01
C THR A 39 3.45 0.00 8.41
N VAL A 40 3.31 -1.31 8.56
CA VAL A 40 2.08 -1.99 9.02
C VAL A 40 2.40 -2.79 10.27
N THR A 41 1.58 -2.65 11.32
CA THR A 41 1.74 -3.45 12.55
C THR A 41 0.73 -4.59 12.59
N VAL A 42 1.22 -5.83 12.69
CA VAL A 42 0.41 -7.06 12.81
C VAL A 42 0.90 -7.86 14.00
N GLY A 43 0.00 -8.22 14.92
CA GLY A 43 0.38 -9.02 16.10
C GLY A 43 1.36 -8.32 17.05
N GLY A 44 1.50 -6.99 16.96
CA GLY A 44 2.49 -6.21 17.71
C GLY A 44 3.87 -6.10 17.03
N GLU A 45 4.05 -6.71 15.86
CA GLU A 45 5.26 -6.61 15.03
C GLU A 45 5.02 -5.63 13.89
N SER A 46 6.03 -4.82 13.56
CA SER A 46 5.95 -3.83 12.48
C SER A 46 6.71 -4.31 11.24
N TYR A 47 6.06 -4.19 10.09
CA TYR A 47 6.57 -4.62 8.79
C TYR A 47 6.56 -3.46 7.81
N GLN A 48 7.64 -3.30 7.05
CA GLN A 48 7.71 -2.34 5.95
C GLN A 48 7.17 -3.01 4.68
N VAL A 49 6.19 -2.38 4.05
CA VAL A 49 5.62 -2.84 2.77
C VAL A 49 5.88 -1.76 1.73
N SER A 50 6.66 -2.09 0.71
CA SER A 50 7.04 -1.17 -0.39
C SER A 50 6.93 -1.80 -1.78
N SER A 51 6.37 -3.01 -1.86
CA SER A 51 6.14 -3.71 -3.13
C SER A 51 4.79 -4.43 -3.08
N LEU A 52 4.26 -4.71 -4.26
CA LEU A 52 3.04 -5.47 -4.45
C LEU A 52 3.17 -6.30 -5.73
N ALA A 53 2.85 -7.59 -5.65
CA ALA A 53 2.80 -8.45 -6.82
C ALA A 53 1.40 -8.48 -7.43
N ARG A 54 1.32 -8.49 -8.76
CA ARG A 54 0.08 -8.71 -9.50
C ARG A 54 0.25 -9.97 -10.32
N VAL A 55 -0.64 -10.94 -10.14
CA VAL A 55 -0.58 -12.23 -10.87
C VAL A 55 -1.98 -12.60 -11.39
N PRO A 56 -2.18 -12.67 -12.71
CA PRO A 56 -3.44 -13.12 -13.29
C PRO A 56 -3.77 -14.56 -12.88
N ARG A 57 -5.06 -14.84 -12.72
CA ARG A 57 -5.54 -16.20 -12.47
C ARG A 57 -5.12 -17.15 -13.59
N GLY A 58 -4.60 -18.31 -13.20
CA GLY A 58 -4.09 -19.32 -14.13
C GLY A 58 -2.62 -19.15 -14.48
N GLU A 59 -1.98 -18.04 -14.07
CA GLU A 59 -0.54 -17.87 -14.14
C GLU A 59 0.14 -18.36 -12.85
N SER A 60 1.46 -18.57 -12.91
CA SER A 60 2.22 -19.06 -11.77
C SER A 60 2.78 -17.89 -10.95
N LEU A 61 2.41 -17.81 -9.68
CA LEU A 61 3.03 -16.89 -8.72
C LEU A 61 4.34 -17.51 -8.22
N ARG A 62 5.48 -16.92 -8.59
CA ARG A 62 6.82 -17.40 -8.21
C ARG A 62 7.41 -16.52 -7.11
N ALA A 63 7.45 -17.05 -5.89
CA ALA A 63 8.07 -16.39 -4.76
C ALA A 63 9.50 -16.88 -4.58
N ARG A 64 10.48 -15.97 -4.52
CA ARG A 64 11.87 -16.24 -4.17
C ARG A 64 12.13 -15.78 -2.75
N THR A 65 12.89 -16.57 -2.03
CA THR A 65 13.17 -16.33 -0.62
C THR A 65 14.67 -16.31 -0.38
N SER A 66 15.11 -15.41 0.50
CA SER A 66 16.53 -15.27 0.84
C SER A 66 16.76 -15.04 2.33
N GLY A 67 17.96 -15.41 2.78
CA GLY A 67 18.49 -15.16 4.12
C GLY A 67 17.71 -15.82 5.26
N VAL A 68 17.08 -16.95 4.93
CA VAL A 68 16.68 -17.95 5.93
C VAL A 68 17.86 -18.89 6.19
N ASP A 69 17.98 -19.35 7.42
CA ASP A 69 18.97 -20.31 7.89
C ASP A 69 18.79 -21.71 7.28
N GLU A 70 19.75 -22.61 7.52
CA GLU A 70 19.76 -23.99 6.99
C GLU A 70 18.73 -24.91 7.66
N THR A 71 17.71 -24.36 8.29
CA THR A 71 16.54 -25.06 8.82
C THR A 71 15.38 -24.78 7.89
N GLY A 72 14.87 -25.80 7.19
CA GLY A 72 13.86 -25.60 6.14
C GLY A 72 12.62 -24.86 6.66
N TYR A 73 11.99 -24.09 5.78
CA TYR A 73 10.93 -23.13 6.10
C TYR A 73 9.70 -23.30 5.21
N ARG A 74 8.64 -22.53 5.50
CA ARG A 74 7.44 -22.48 4.67
C ARG A 74 7.20 -21.07 4.16
N VAL A 75 6.65 -20.99 2.95
CA VAL A 75 6.03 -19.78 2.42
C VAL A 75 4.54 -20.03 2.38
N TYR A 76 3.76 -19.16 3.02
CA TYR A 76 2.31 -19.24 3.06
C TYR A 76 1.70 -18.18 2.15
N LEU A 77 0.60 -18.54 1.50
CA LEU A 77 -0.30 -17.61 0.85
C LEU A 77 -1.58 -17.52 1.68
N HIS A 78 -1.90 -16.32 2.15
CA HIS A 78 -3.10 -16.04 2.92
C HIS A 78 -4.11 -15.29 2.06
N ASP A 79 -5.39 -15.61 2.20
CA ASP A 79 -6.48 -14.78 1.67
C ASP A 79 -6.69 -13.52 2.52
N ALA A 80 -7.60 -12.65 2.09
CA ALA A 80 -7.95 -11.45 2.83
C ALA A 80 -8.46 -11.73 4.27
N ARG A 81 -8.99 -12.92 4.55
CA ARG A 81 -9.45 -13.31 5.91
C ARG A 81 -8.31 -13.80 6.81
N GLY A 82 -7.09 -13.91 6.28
CA GLY A 82 -5.93 -14.47 6.95
C GLY A 82 -5.86 -16.01 6.87
N THR A 83 -6.78 -16.64 6.13
CA THR A 83 -6.82 -18.09 5.93
C THR A 83 -5.68 -18.50 5.03
N VAL A 84 -4.91 -19.51 5.43
CA VAL A 84 -3.92 -20.13 4.55
C VAL A 84 -4.67 -20.84 3.41
N VAL A 85 -4.51 -20.34 2.19
CA VAL A 85 -5.09 -20.94 0.99
C VAL A 85 -4.11 -21.86 0.27
N ASP A 86 -2.80 -21.60 0.39
CA ASP A 86 -1.76 -22.48 -0.12
C ASP A 86 -0.43 -22.29 0.65
N GLN A 87 0.50 -23.23 0.49
CA GLN A 87 1.81 -23.20 1.10
C GLN A 87 2.86 -23.98 0.30
N GLY A 88 4.11 -23.53 0.34
CA GLY A 88 5.26 -24.29 -0.13
C GLY A 88 6.29 -24.50 0.95
N TYR A 89 6.95 -25.66 0.91
CA TYR A 89 8.10 -25.96 1.78
C TYR A 89 9.40 -25.77 1.01
N VAL A 90 10.35 -25.07 1.63
CA VAL A 90 11.72 -24.95 1.13
C VAL A 90 12.63 -25.79 2.04
N ALA A 91 13.40 -26.67 1.43
CA ALA A 91 14.35 -27.51 2.14
C ALA A 91 15.52 -26.68 2.73
N PRO A 92 16.26 -27.25 3.71
CA PRO A 92 17.55 -26.72 4.18
C PRO A 92 18.56 -26.38 3.06
N SER A 93 18.50 -25.18 2.49
CA SER A 93 19.42 -24.73 1.43
C SER A 93 19.73 -23.23 1.44
N GLY A 94 19.28 -22.49 2.47
CA GLY A 94 19.39 -21.03 2.56
C GLY A 94 18.31 -20.33 1.72
N ASP A 95 18.56 -20.21 0.42
CA ASP A 95 17.64 -19.56 -0.52
C ASP A 95 16.70 -20.57 -1.18
N GLY A 96 15.53 -20.08 -1.61
CA GLY A 96 14.44 -20.92 -2.07
C GLY A 96 13.60 -20.30 -3.17
N THR A 97 12.81 -21.14 -3.83
CA THR A 97 11.74 -20.69 -4.72
C THR A 97 10.52 -21.57 -4.50
N VAL A 98 9.38 -20.92 -4.29
CA VAL A 98 8.07 -21.56 -4.19
C VAL A 98 7.21 -21.05 -5.34
N VAL A 99 6.49 -21.97 -5.97
CA VAL A 99 5.57 -21.66 -7.06
C VAL A 99 4.16 -22.03 -6.65
N PHE A 100 3.26 -21.07 -6.73
CA PHE A 100 1.83 -21.23 -6.43
C PHE A 100 1.04 -21.23 -7.74
N ASP A 101 0.12 -22.17 -7.89
CA ASP A 101 -0.80 -22.24 -9.03
C ASP A 101 -2.05 -21.40 -8.74
N THR A 102 -2.19 -20.28 -9.44
CA THR A 102 -3.29 -19.34 -9.19
C THR A 102 -4.60 -19.72 -9.85
N SER A 103 -4.66 -20.81 -10.63
CA SER A 103 -5.89 -21.22 -11.35
C SER A 103 -7.11 -21.44 -10.45
N THR A 104 -6.86 -21.79 -9.18
CA THR A 104 -7.91 -22.05 -8.17
C THR A 104 -8.22 -20.86 -7.27
N TYR A 105 -7.47 -19.76 -7.38
CA TYR A 105 -7.65 -18.58 -6.53
C TYR A 105 -8.74 -17.68 -7.10
N GLU A 106 -9.60 -17.17 -6.22
CA GLU A 106 -10.57 -16.15 -6.59
C GLU A 106 -9.83 -14.81 -6.78
N ALA A 107 -10.34 -13.95 -7.66
CA ALA A 107 -9.82 -12.60 -7.76
C ALA A 107 -9.98 -11.86 -6.41
N GLY A 108 -8.92 -11.16 -5.99
CA GLY A 108 -8.86 -10.54 -4.68
C GLY A 108 -7.44 -10.26 -4.20
N SER A 109 -7.36 -9.93 -2.92
CA SER A 109 -6.14 -9.56 -2.21
C SER A 109 -5.63 -10.72 -1.37
N TYR A 110 -4.34 -11.01 -1.52
CA TYR A 110 -3.62 -12.06 -0.82
C TYR A 110 -2.35 -11.50 -0.18
N VAL A 111 -1.76 -12.26 0.73
CA VAL A 111 -0.46 -11.95 1.32
C VAL A 111 0.42 -13.18 1.28
N LEU A 112 1.59 -13.04 0.67
CA LEU A 112 2.69 -13.98 0.84
C LEU A 112 3.41 -13.68 2.13
N SER A 113 3.74 -14.70 2.89
CA SER A 113 4.53 -14.57 4.12
C SER A 113 5.52 -15.72 4.26
N LEU A 114 6.68 -15.41 4.82
CA LEU A 114 7.67 -16.41 5.18
C LEU A 114 7.42 -16.85 6.61
N TYR A 115 7.42 -18.16 6.87
CA TYR A 115 7.28 -18.70 8.21
C TYR A 115 8.45 -19.60 8.56
N HIS A 116 9.14 -19.23 9.63
CA HIS A 116 10.30 -19.94 10.15
C HIS A 116 10.32 -19.87 11.68
N ASP A 117 10.56 -21.01 12.34
CA ASP A 117 10.67 -21.13 13.80
C ASP A 117 9.53 -20.49 14.63
N GLY A 118 8.30 -20.55 14.13
CA GLY A 118 7.14 -20.01 14.86
C GLY A 118 6.80 -18.57 14.53
N THR A 119 7.58 -17.91 13.67
CA THR A 119 7.44 -16.47 13.38
C THR A 119 7.18 -16.24 11.89
N TYR A 120 6.30 -15.28 11.61
CA TYR A 120 6.06 -14.77 10.26
C TYR A 120 7.00 -13.59 9.97
N ALA A 121 7.55 -13.56 8.77
CA ALA A 121 8.43 -12.52 8.28
C ALA A 121 8.01 -12.08 6.86
N ASP A 122 8.37 -10.84 6.56
CA ASP A 122 8.28 -10.20 5.24
C ASP A 122 6.96 -10.39 4.48
N PRO A 123 5.85 -9.82 4.97
CA PRO A 123 4.57 -9.90 4.28
C PRO A 123 4.62 -9.13 2.96
N LEU A 124 4.39 -9.83 1.85
CA LEU A 124 4.33 -9.26 0.50
C LEU A 124 2.88 -9.34 -0.04
N PRO A 125 2.20 -8.20 -0.24
CA PRO A 125 0.87 -8.18 -0.85
C PRO A 125 0.88 -8.73 -2.27
N VAL A 126 -0.15 -9.51 -2.58
CA VAL A 126 -0.39 -10.08 -3.92
C VAL A 126 -1.82 -9.79 -4.32
N VAL A 127 -2.03 -9.37 -5.57
CA VAL A 127 -3.37 -9.17 -6.15
C VAL A 127 -3.57 -10.17 -7.28
N VAL A 128 -4.67 -10.94 -7.20
CA VAL A 128 -5.21 -11.70 -8.32
C VAL A 128 -6.33 -10.83 -8.92
N PRO A 129 -6.12 -10.19 -10.09
CA PRO A 129 -7.03 -9.16 -10.58
C PRO A 129 -8.29 -9.74 -11.25
N ALA A 130 -9.46 -9.20 -10.90
CA ALA A 130 -10.70 -9.38 -11.66
C ALA A 130 -10.77 -8.44 -12.87
N TYR A 131 -10.00 -7.34 -12.85
CA TYR A 131 -9.93 -6.33 -13.90
C TYR A 131 -8.50 -6.06 -14.33
N ASP A 132 -8.29 -5.97 -15.64
CA ASP A 132 -7.20 -5.23 -16.24
C ASP A 132 -7.46 -3.73 -16.08
N VAL A 133 -6.46 -3.00 -15.59
CA VAL A 133 -6.57 -1.57 -15.29
C VAL A 133 -5.50 -0.84 -16.08
N SER A 134 -5.92 0.14 -16.87
CA SER A 134 -5.03 1.01 -17.62
C SER A 134 -5.27 2.46 -17.23
N VAL A 135 -4.18 3.21 -17.08
CA VAL A 135 -4.21 4.64 -16.74
C VAL A 135 -3.66 5.40 -17.92
N ASP A 136 -4.44 6.35 -18.43
CA ASP A 136 -3.98 7.29 -19.44
C ASP A 136 -3.67 8.62 -18.76
N THR A 137 -2.38 8.91 -18.65
CA THR A 137 -1.88 10.14 -18.04
C THR A 137 -1.68 11.21 -19.11
N PRO A 138 -1.93 12.50 -18.80
CA PRO A 138 -1.58 13.60 -19.69
C PRO A 138 -0.10 13.53 -20.09
N ALA A 139 0.23 14.10 -21.25
CA ALA A 139 1.63 14.23 -21.68
C ALA A 139 2.43 15.07 -20.66
N PRO A 140 3.72 14.75 -20.43
CA PRO A 140 4.55 15.51 -19.49
C PRO A 140 4.73 16.96 -19.95
N GLY A 141 4.84 17.89 -18.99
CA GLY A 141 5.06 19.32 -19.25
C GLY A 141 3.80 20.19 -19.14
N LEU A 142 3.01 19.98 -18.08
CA LEU A 142 1.80 20.75 -17.83
C LEU A 142 2.14 22.12 -17.21
N ASP A 143 1.52 23.17 -17.72
CA ASP A 143 1.56 24.49 -17.11
C ASP A 143 0.63 24.48 -15.88
N GLY A 144 1.19 24.70 -14.68
CA GLY A 144 0.57 24.42 -13.38
C GLY A 144 -0.73 25.16 -12.99
N ASP A 145 -1.42 25.79 -13.94
CA ASP A 145 -2.72 26.44 -13.77
C ASP A 145 -3.89 25.66 -14.40
N ASP A 146 -3.63 24.63 -15.20
CA ASP A 146 -4.69 23.80 -15.82
C ASP A 146 -5.08 22.59 -14.95
N THR A 147 -6.37 22.23 -14.97
CA THR A 147 -6.85 20.98 -14.33
C THR A 147 -6.87 19.90 -15.39
N ASP A 148 -5.89 19.01 -15.34
CA ASP A 148 -5.86 17.87 -16.24
C ASP A 148 -6.72 16.71 -15.74
N THR A 149 -7.22 15.95 -16.70
CA THR A 149 -8.04 14.78 -16.44
C THR A 149 -7.24 13.53 -16.74
N VAL A 150 -7.09 12.66 -15.74
CA VAL A 150 -6.56 11.31 -15.91
C VAL A 150 -7.72 10.36 -16.12
N SER A 151 -7.60 9.56 -17.18
CA SER A 151 -8.57 8.53 -17.53
C SER A 151 -8.11 7.16 -17.02
N VAL A 152 -9.05 6.38 -16.49
CA VAL A 152 -8.82 5.01 -16.03
C VAL A 152 -9.80 4.07 -16.72
N GLU A 153 -9.24 3.16 -17.51
CA GLU A 153 -9.98 2.13 -18.23
C GLU A 153 -9.93 0.81 -17.49
N LEU A 154 -11.09 0.14 -17.41
CA LEU A 154 -11.23 -1.18 -16.79
C LEU A 154 -11.68 -2.21 -17.85
N ALA A 155 -10.91 -3.27 -18.02
CA ALA A 155 -11.30 -4.44 -18.81
C ALA A 155 -11.54 -5.64 -17.90
N GLU A 156 -12.76 -6.19 -17.91
CA GLU A 156 -13.13 -7.33 -17.06
C GLU A 156 -12.39 -8.60 -17.51
N ARG A 157 -11.67 -9.23 -16.57
CA ARG A 157 -11.05 -10.56 -16.75
C ARG A 157 -11.92 -11.67 -16.18
N GLU A 158 -12.47 -11.44 -14.98
CA GLU A 158 -13.29 -12.41 -14.28
C GLU A 158 -14.70 -11.86 -14.04
N PRO A 159 -15.75 -12.52 -14.54
CA PRO A 159 -17.11 -12.03 -14.39
C PRO A 159 -17.61 -12.14 -12.95
N GLY A 160 -18.51 -11.24 -12.57
CA GLY A 160 -19.22 -11.33 -11.29
C GLY A 160 -18.59 -10.53 -10.15
N HIS A 161 -17.58 -9.70 -10.44
CA HIS A 161 -17.00 -8.78 -9.48
C HIS A 161 -17.54 -7.37 -9.72
N ALA A 162 -18.35 -6.83 -8.79
CA ALA A 162 -18.82 -5.46 -8.90
C ALA A 162 -17.74 -4.46 -8.47
N VAL A 163 -17.48 -3.43 -9.28
CA VAL A 163 -16.59 -2.32 -8.91
C VAL A 163 -17.33 -1.34 -8.01
N ARG A 164 -16.75 -1.04 -6.84
CA ARG A 164 -17.24 0.01 -5.94
C ARG A 164 -16.52 1.32 -6.14
N GLY A 165 -15.21 1.27 -6.29
CA GLY A 165 -14.37 2.45 -6.34
C GLY A 165 -13.15 2.25 -7.22
N VAL A 166 -12.74 3.36 -7.83
CA VAL A 166 -11.44 3.48 -8.49
C VAL A 166 -10.74 4.65 -7.82
N THR A 167 -9.50 4.43 -7.39
CA THR A 167 -8.66 5.46 -6.77
C THR A 167 -7.36 5.56 -7.54
N LEU A 168 -7.05 6.76 -8.00
CA LEU A 168 -5.73 7.08 -8.54
C LEU A 168 -4.79 7.43 -7.38
N VAL A 169 -3.66 6.74 -7.32
CA VAL A 169 -2.58 7.01 -6.38
C VAL A 169 -1.49 7.75 -7.12
N VAL A 170 -1.14 8.93 -6.61
CA VAL A 170 -0.02 9.74 -7.09
C VAL A 170 1.00 9.80 -5.96
N SER A 171 2.28 9.58 -6.24
CA SER A 171 3.29 9.51 -5.20
C SER A 171 4.66 9.95 -5.69
N ASN A 172 5.47 10.45 -4.76
CA ASN A 172 6.90 10.67 -4.96
C ASN A 172 7.66 10.11 -3.75
N ALA A 173 8.95 10.42 -3.62
CA ALA A 173 9.78 9.92 -2.53
C ALA A 173 9.35 10.37 -1.12
N THR A 174 8.53 11.42 -0.99
CA THR A 174 8.20 12.04 0.31
C THR A 174 6.71 12.06 0.62
N ALA A 175 5.84 11.89 -0.37
CA ALA A 175 4.40 12.04 -0.20
C ALA A 175 3.59 11.14 -1.14
N THR A 176 2.36 10.83 -0.71
CA THR A 176 1.39 10.06 -1.47
C THR A 176 0.02 10.70 -1.37
N TRP A 177 -0.61 10.93 -2.52
CA TRP A 177 -1.95 11.48 -2.67
C TRP A 177 -2.87 10.43 -3.27
N ARG A 178 -4.16 10.53 -2.93
CA ARG A 178 -5.20 9.61 -3.39
C ARG A 178 -6.39 10.41 -3.88
N TYR A 179 -6.76 10.15 -5.13
CA TYR A 179 -7.84 10.84 -5.79
C TYR A 179 -8.93 9.82 -6.17
N PRO A 180 -10.13 9.89 -5.56
CA PRO A 180 -11.22 9.03 -5.98
C PRO A 180 -11.67 9.43 -7.38
N ALA A 181 -11.83 8.45 -8.26
CA ALA A 181 -12.33 8.67 -9.61
C ALA A 181 -13.85 8.81 -9.62
N SER A 182 -14.34 9.68 -10.50
CA SER A 182 -15.76 9.80 -10.83
C SER A 182 -16.06 9.03 -12.10
N ARG A 183 -17.25 8.46 -12.22
CA ARG A 183 -17.66 7.76 -13.45
C ARG A 183 -18.39 8.71 -14.39
N VAL A 184 -17.87 8.90 -15.60
CA VAL A 184 -18.44 9.75 -16.65
C VAL A 184 -18.50 8.95 -17.94
N ASP A 185 -19.69 8.85 -18.54
CA ASP A 185 -19.93 8.12 -19.80
C ASP A 185 -19.39 6.67 -19.87
N GLY A 186 -19.30 6.02 -18.70
CA GLY A 186 -18.85 4.64 -18.56
C GLY A 186 -17.37 4.49 -18.18
N GLU A 187 -16.59 5.56 -18.28
CA GLU A 187 -15.17 5.65 -17.96
C GLU A 187 -14.95 6.24 -16.55
N TYR A 188 -13.82 5.93 -15.92
CA TYR A 188 -13.42 6.53 -14.66
C TYR A 188 -12.45 7.69 -14.92
N VAL A 189 -12.80 8.87 -14.44
CA VAL A 189 -12.02 10.09 -14.63
C VAL A 189 -11.61 10.70 -13.30
N VAL A 190 -10.41 11.24 -13.25
CA VAL A 190 -9.83 11.91 -12.08
C VAL A 190 -9.33 13.28 -12.51
N GLY A 191 -9.87 14.34 -11.90
CA GLY A 191 -9.28 15.67 -12.03
C GLY A 191 -8.06 15.78 -11.13
N LEU A 192 -6.88 15.98 -11.73
CA LEU A 192 -5.66 16.26 -11.01
C LEU A 192 -5.52 17.78 -10.82
N ASN A 193 -5.45 18.20 -9.57
CA ASN A 193 -5.11 19.58 -9.22
C ASN A 193 -3.61 19.62 -8.86
N GLU A 194 -2.81 20.08 -9.81
CA GLU A 194 -1.35 20.12 -9.68
C GLU A 194 -0.84 21.29 -8.86
N THR A 195 -1.68 22.27 -8.52
CA THR A 195 -1.30 23.40 -7.67
C THR A 195 -0.81 22.92 -6.29
N GLY A 196 -1.25 21.74 -5.84
CA GLY A 196 -0.79 21.09 -4.61
C GLY A 196 0.51 20.29 -4.74
N LEU A 197 1.01 20.07 -5.96
CA LEU A 197 2.20 19.25 -6.23
C LEU A 197 3.44 20.12 -6.40
N ALA A 198 4.55 19.70 -5.79
CA ALA A 198 5.85 20.29 -6.04
C ALA A 198 6.38 19.91 -7.43
N ALA A 199 7.27 20.72 -8.01
CA ALA A 199 7.97 20.31 -9.22
C ALA A 199 8.78 19.03 -8.95
N GLY A 200 8.76 18.09 -9.89
CA GLY A 200 9.46 16.81 -9.78
C GLY A 200 8.72 15.66 -10.45
N THR A 201 9.32 14.47 -10.35
CA THR A 201 8.79 13.23 -10.93
C THR A 201 7.87 12.51 -9.93
N TYR A 202 6.74 12.05 -10.43
CA TYR A 202 5.73 11.32 -9.67
C TYR A 202 5.45 9.96 -10.31
N SER A 203 5.26 8.95 -9.48
CA SER A 203 4.70 7.65 -9.85
C SER A 203 3.19 7.69 -9.69
N VAL A 204 2.47 7.20 -10.70
CA VAL A 204 1.01 7.12 -10.72
C VAL A 204 0.53 5.72 -11.06
N TYR A 205 -0.48 5.25 -10.34
CA TYR A 205 -1.17 3.99 -10.61
C TYR A 205 -2.61 4.05 -10.10
N ALA A 206 -3.50 3.25 -10.68
CA ALA A 206 -4.89 3.14 -10.25
C ALA A 206 -5.14 1.84 -9.49
N VAL A 207 -6.02 1.92 -8.48
CA VAL A 207 -6.48 0.80 -7.67
C VAL A 207 -8.00 0.67 -7.79
N VAL A 208 -8.48 -0.54 -8.01
CA VAL A 208 -9.91 -0.88 -8.15
C VAL A 208 -10.33 -1.72 -6.96
N THR A 209 -11.40 -1.31 -6.28
CA THR A 209 -11.96 -2.05 -5.14
C THR A 209 -13.35 -2.60 -5.42
N ASN A 210 -13.65 -3.73 -4.80
CA ASN A 210 -14.90 -4.44 -4.97
C ASN A 210 -16.05 -3.81 -4.14
N GLY A 211 -17.28 -4.07 -4.58
CA GLY A 211 -18.51 -3.75 -3.85
C GLY A 211 -18.95 -4.84 -2.88
N ASN A 212 -19.98 -4.53 -2.10
CA ASN A 212 -20.54 -5.44 -1.10
C ASN A 212 -21.11 -6.74 -1.69
N ASP A 213 -21.39 -6.73 -2.99
CA ASP A 213 -22.01 -7.86 -3.70
C ASP A 213 -20.96 -8.78 -4.37
N ALA A 214 -19.67 -8.48 -4.24
CA ALA A 214 -18.60 -9.30 -4.79
C ALA A 214 -18.19 -10.43 -3.82
N PRO A 215 -17.62 -11.54 -4.33
CA PRO A 215 -16.87 -12.48 -3.49
C PRO A 215 -15.76 -11.76 -2.72
N GLY A 216 -15.49 -12.21 -1.49
CA GLY A 216 -14.46 -11.62 -0.63
C GLY A 216 -15.00 -10.59 0.38
N PRO A 217 -14.10 -9.93 1.14
CA PRO A 217 -14.47 -8.78 1.95
C PRO A 217 -14.82 -7.56 1.11
N THR A 218 -15.60 -6.66 1.70
CA THR A 218 -15.91 -5.34 1.14
C THR A 218 -14.65 -4.47 1.02
N ASP A 219 -14.56 -3.67 -0.04
CA ASP A 219 -13.44 -2.75 -0.33
C ASP A 219 -12.10 -3.49 -0.57
N GLU A 220 -12.16 -4.76 -0.97
CA GLU A 220 -10.99 -5.54 -1.38
C GLU A 220 -10.44 -5.07 -2.72
N VAL A 221 -9.12 -5.04 -2.87
CA VAL A 221 -8.48 -4.74 -4.15
C VAL A 221 -8.68 -5.90 -5.11
N ILE A 222 -9.30 -5.59 -6.24
CA ILE A 222 -9.62 -6.54 -7.32
C ILE A 222 -9.02 -6.10 -8.67
N GLY A 223 -8.21 -5.05 -8.67
CA GLY A 223 -7.50 -4.58 -9.86
C GLY A 223 -6.48 -3.52 -9.49
N ILE A 224 -5.34 -3.54 -10.17
CA ILE A 224 -4.30 -2.52 -10.05
C ILE A 224 -3.63 -2.33 -11.41
N SER A 225 -3.39 -1.08 -11.80
CA SER A 225 -2.67 -0.78 -13.04
C SER A 225 -1.17 -0.99 -12.87
N ASP A 226 -0.46 -0.96 -13.99
CA ASP A 226 0.98 -0.70 -13.95
C ASP A 226 1.26 0.72 -13.44
N SER A 227 2.47 0.94 -12.93
CA SER A 227 2.93 2.27 -12.57
C SER A 227 3.43 3.01 -13.81
N SER A 228 3.01 4.26 -13.94
CA SER A 228 3.54 5.21 -14.92
C SER A 228 4.21 6.36 -14.19
N GLN A 229 5.05 7.12 -14.90
CA GLN A 229 5.68 8.32 -14.35
C GLN A 229 5.23 9.56 -15.13
N PHE A 230 5.06 10.67 -14.42
CA PHE A 230 4.90 11.98 -15.03
C PHE A 230 5.69 13.04 -14.26
N ASP A 231 6.09 14.09 -14.96
CA ASP A 231 6.87 15.19 -14.42
C ASP A 231 6.00 16.43 -14.28
N VAL A 232 6.03 17.03 -13.08
CA VAL A 232 5.44 18.34 -12.82
C VAL A 232 6.54 19.38 -12.99
N GLU A 233 6.39 20.26 -13.97
CA GLU A 233 7.28 21.40 -14.17
C GLU A 233 6.66 22.65 -13.55
N ARG A 234 7.47 23.55 -12.99
CA ARG A 234 7.01 24.89 -12.63
C ARG A 234 7.64 25.87 -13.59
N GLY A 235 6.80 26.50 -14.40
CA GLY A 235 7.21 27.62 -15.24
C GLY A 235 7.95 28.63 -14.37
N SER A 236 9.23 28.87 -14.70
CA SER A 236 9.95 29.99 -14.10
C SER A 236 9.24 31.23 -14.60
N SER A 237 8.48 31.91 -13.74
CA SER A 237 7.82 33.16 -14.10
C SER A 237 8.90 34.11 -14.58
N GLY A 238 9.05 34.23 -15.90
CA GLY A 238 10.01 35.11 -16.52
C GLY A 238 9.67 36.51 -16.08
N THR A 239 10.52 37.11 -15.25
CA THR A 239 10.55 38.56 -15.12
C THR A 239 10.82 39.08 -16.53
N GLU A 240 9.82 39.67 -17.18
CA GLU A 240 10.03 40.45 -18.39
C GLU A 240 10.96 41.61 -18.03
N GLU A 241 12.26 41.42 -18.25
CA GLU A 241 13.23 42.50 -18.21
C GLU A 241 12.94 43.42 -19.40
N GLY A 242 12.35 44.57 -19.10
CA GLY A 242 12.13 45.63 -20.07
C GLY A 242 13.44 45.98 -20.78
N GLU A 243 13.37 46.01 -22.11
CA GLU A 243 14.45 46.44 -23.00
C GLU A 243 15.07 47.76 -22.51
N SER A 244 16.32 47.69 -22.06
CA SER A 244 17.21 48.84 -21.99
C SER A 244 18.52 48.49 -22.69
N SER A 245 18.69 49.04 -23.88
CA SER A 245 19.92 48.97 -24.66
C SER A 245 21.12 49.50 -23.86
N GLY A 246 22.18 48.69 -23.77
CA GLY A 246 23.47 49.07 -23.18
C GLY A 246 24.54 48.04 -23.53
N ILE A 247 25.59 48.51 -24.20
CA ILE A 247 26.65 47.75 -24.87
C ILE A 247 27.88 47.57 -23.93
N ASP A 248 28.61 46.46 -24.15
CA ASP A 248 30.01 46.11 -23.79
C ASP A 248 30.38 45.63 -22.36
N ASP A 249 30.85 44.38 -22.29
CA ASP A 249 32.26 43.97 -22.01
C ASP A 249 32.51 42.87 -20.95
N GLU A 250 33.50 42.03 -21.28
CA GLU A 250 34.33 41.09 -20.50
C GLU A 250 33.75 39.84 -19.79
N THR A 251 34.14 38.69 -20.36
CA THR A 251 34.58 37.42 -19.75
C THR A 251 34.49 37.23 -18.23
N ARG A 252 33.75 36.19 -17.80
CA ARG A 252 34.13 35.34 -16.66
C ARG A 252 33.43 33.98 -16.68
N THR A 253 34.21 32.92 -16.75
CA THR A 253 33.79 31.53 -16.56
C THR A 253 33.75 31.26 -15.05
N GLU A 254 32.57 30.99 -14.49
CA GLU A 254 32.45 30.43 -13.13
C GLU A 254 31.63 29.14 -13.15
N ASN A 255 32.32 28.09 -12.73
CA ASN A 255 31.88 26.71 -12.63
C ASN A 255 31.16 26.54 -11.28
N ALA A 256 29.84 26.38 -11.30
CA ALA A 256 29.04 26.12 -10.11
C ALA A 256 28.62 24.65 -10.04
N THR A 257 29.16 23.95 -9.02
CA THR A 257 28.83 22.57 -8.66
C THR A 257 27.51 22.53 -7.89
N PRO A 258 26.55 21.64 -8.19
CA PRO A 258 25.36 21.48 -7.37
C PRO A 258 25.70 20.67 -6.11
N SER A 259 25.36 21.21 -4.94
CA SER A 259 25.42 20.54 -3.64
C SER A 259 24.01 20.14 -3.21
N THR A 260 23.64 18.89 -3.44
CA THR A 260 22.47 18.24 -2.85
C THR A 260 22.82 17.69 -1.47
N ASN A 261 22.18 18.21 -0.42
CA ASN A 261 22.02 17.47 0.84
C ASN A 261 20.75 17.96 1.56
N ALA A 262 19.63 17.34 1.25
CA ALA A 262 18.41 17.44 2.03
C ALA A 262 18.14 16.06 2.64
N THR A 263 18.22 15.98 3.97
CA THR A 263 17.82 14.82 4.76
C THR A 263 16.29 14.75 4.76
N PRO A 264 15.65 13.64 4.32
CA PRO A 264 14.21 13.50 4.46
C PRO A 264 13.86 13.25 5.93
N THR A 265 12.90 14.03 6.44
CA THR A 265 12.18 13.74 7.69
C THR A 265 10.96 12.91 7.31
N ASP A 266 10.99 11.63 7.63
CA ASP A 266 9.86 10.71 7.45
C ASP A 266 8.90 10.88 8.64
N GLU A 267 7.81 11.62 8.43
CA GLU A 267 6.73 11.82 9.40
C GLU A 267 5.50 11.05 8.93
N SER A 268 5.59 9.72 8.96
CA SER A 268 4.42 8.84 8.88
C SER A 268 4.11 8.34 10.28
N GLU A 269 3.06 8.88 10.92
CA GLU A 269 2.59 8.35 12.20
C GLU A 269 2.13 6.88 12.03
N PRO A 270 2.63 5.95 12.86
CA PRO A 270 2.20 4.56 12.79
C PRO A 270 0.72 4.46 13.16
N THR A 271 -0.09 3.87 12.27
CA THR A 271 -1.49 3.56 12.59
C THR A 271 -1.52 2.37 13.55
N VAL A 272 -1.70 2.65 14.84
CA VAL A 272 -1.84 1.61 15.87
C VAL A 272 -3.29 1.11 15.90
N ILE A 273 -3.51 -0.11 15.40
CA ILE A 273 -4.82 -0.77 15.50
C ILE A 273 -4.86 -1.54 16.83
N SER A 274 -5.50 -0.96 17.84
CA SER A 274 -5.81 -1.68 19.09
C SER A 274 -7.08 -2.51 18.88
N PRO A 275 -7.08 -3.83 19.15
CA PRO A 275 -8.32 -4.60 19.16
C PRO A 275 -9.19 -4.13 20.34
N ASP A 276 -10.33 -3.51 20.06
CA ASP A 276 -11.37 -3.26 21.05
C ASP A 276 -12.03 -4.60 21.43
N LEU A 277 -11.48 -5.24 22.47
CA LEU A 277 -12.11 -6.37 23.14
C LEU A 277 -13.22 -5.84 24.07
N SER A 278 -14.29 -5.31 23.49
CA SER A 278 -15.53 -5.08 24.24
C SER A 278 -16.30 -6.40 24.40
N ALA A 279 -16.07 -7.01 25.56
CA ALA A 279 -16.75 -8.21 26.02
C ALA A 279 -18.28 -8.04 26.06
N ASN A 280 -18.97 -8.93 25.36
CA ASN A 280 -20.40 -9.17 25.48
C ASN A 280 -20.73 -9.64 26.91
N LYS A 281 -21.64 -8.93 27.59
CA LYS A 281 -22.11 -9.22 28.95
C LYS A 281 -23.33 -10.15 28.91
N THR A 282 -23.06 -11.43 29.17
CA THR A 282 -23.83 -12.47 29.89
C THR A 282 -25.36 -12.39 30.03
N ALA A 283 -26.05 -13.44 29.55
CA ALA A 283 -26.86 -14.40 30.33
C ALA A 283 -27.34 -15.51 29.37
N GLY A 284 -27.30 -16.82 29.61
CA GLY A 284 -26.85 -17.68 30.70
C GLY A 284 -27.42 -19.07 30.40
N GLU A 285 -26.68 -20.15 30.60
CA GLU A 285 -27.14 -21.48 31.01
C GLU A 285 -25.97 -22.48 31.04
N THR A 286 -26.03 -23.35 32.03
CA THR A 286 -25.07 -24.36 32.50
C THR A 286 -25.06 -25.64 31.66
N VAL A 287 -23.89 -26.25 31.38
CA VAL A 287 -23.59 -27.71 31.45
C VAL A 287 -22.05 -27.93 31.47
N THR A 288 -21.66 -28.99 32.18
CA THR A 288 -20.35 -29.55 32.63
C THR A 288 -19.38 -30.14 31.59
N ASP A 289 -18.09 -30.15 31.98
CA ASP A 289 -16.94 -31.05 31.67
C ASP A 289 -16.82 -31.70 30.27
N ASP A 290 -15.72 -31.41 29.53
CA ASP A 290 -14.58 -32.35 29.41
C ASP A 290 -13.34 -31.69 28.76
N GLU A 291 -12.19 -32.30 29.07
CA GLU A 291 -10.80 -32.01 28.77
C GLU A 291 -10.42 -32.16 27.27
N ALA A 292 -9.74 -31.17 26.66
CA ALA A 292 -8.69 -31.34 25.65
C ALA A 292 -8.19 -29.99 25.12
N GLY A 293 -6.86 -29.86 25.05
CA GLY A 293 -6.16 -28.66 24.61
C GLY A 293 -6.44 -28.23 23.18
N GLY A 294 -6.32 -26.93 22.98
CA GLY A 294 -6.43 -26.26 21.70
C GLY A 294 -6.81 -24.82 21.96
N THR A 295 -5.82 -23.95 22.22
CA THR A 295 -6.01 -22.51 22.04
C THR A 295 -6.23 -22.27 20.55
N PRO A 296 -7.43 -21.86 20.09
CA PRO A 296 -7.53 -21.33 18.74
C PRO A 296 -6.88 -19.94 18.76
N LEU A 297 -5.65 -19.86 18.24
CA LEU A 297 -5.08 -18.61 17.74
C LEU A 297 -5.88 -18.22 16.49
N ALA A 298 -7.10 -17.73 16.70
CA ALA A 298 -7.83 -16.95 15.70
C ALA A 298 -7.21 -15.54 15.70
N LEU A 299 -6.01 -15.43 15.14
CA LEU A 299 -5.32 -14.16 14.93
C LEU A 299 -6.13 -13.35 13.90
N LEU A 300 -6.80 -12.31 14.40
CA LEU A 300 -6.96 -11.02 13.73
C LEU A 300 -7.29 -11.11 12.23
N SER A 301 -8.52 -11.54 11.94
CA SER A 301 -9.11 -11.37 10.63
C SER A 301 -9.08 -9.88 10.23
N LEU A 302 -8.34 -9.54 9.18
CA LEU A 302 -8.66 -8.47 8.23
C LEU A 302 -8.61 -6.98 8.67
N ALA A 303 -8.31 -6.59 9.90
CA ALA A 303 -7.97 -5.15 10.13
C ALA A 303 -6.65 -4.74 9.40
N ALA A 304 -5.87 -5.73 8.98
CA ALA A 304 -4.41 -5.70 8.91
C ALA A 304 -3.81 -5.80 7.50
N ILE A 305 -4.58 -6.21 6.48
CA ILE A 305 -4.06 -6.31 5.10
C ILE A 305 -4.10 -4.92 4.41
N ILE A 306 -5.06 -4.06 4.79
CA ILE A 306 -5.16 -2.68 4.31
C ILE A 306 -5.86 -1.78 5.35
N GLY A 307 -5.15 -1.26 6.35
CA GLY A 307 -5.66 -0.13 7.16
C GLY A 307 -5.86 1.18 6.37
N PHE A 308 -5.74 1.16 5.04
CA PHE A 308 -5.60 2.33 4.17
C PHE A 308 -6.54 2.37 2.94
N LEU A 309 -7.41 1.39 2.70
CA LEU A 309 -8.46 1.53 1.66
C LEU A 309 -9.84 1.91 2.23
N ALA A 310 -9.92 2.15 3.55
CA ALA A 310 -11.13 2.60 4.24
C ALA A 310 -10.89 3.86 5.09
N VAL A 311 -10.48 4.98 4.46
CA VAL A 311 -10.74 6.30 5.05
C VAL A 311 -12.15 6.70 4.62
N ARG A 312 -13.12 6.54 5.53
CA ARG A 312 -14.40 7.25 5.43
C ARG A 312 -14.11 8.74 5.46
N GLY A 313 -14.42 9.43 4.36
CA GLY A 313 -14.58 10.89 4.39
C GLY A 313 -15.72 11.27 5.34
N PRO A 314 -15.61 12.38 6.08
CA PRO A 314 -16.74 12.89 6.84
C PRO A 314 -17.77 13.48 5.87
N ASP A 315 -18.88 12.76 5.68
CA ASP A 315 -20.16 13.38 5.38
C ASP A 315 -20.76 13.86 6.70
N GLU A 316 -20.72 15.17 6.93
CA GLU A 316 -21.74 15.85 7.72
C GLU A 316 -22.19 17.10 6.96
N ARG A 317 -23.38 17.00 6.37
CA ARG A 317 -24.24 18.15 6.12
C ARG A 317 -25.00 18.47 7.41
N GLU A 318 -24.93 19.70 7.86
CA GLU A 318 -26.09 20.58 8.08
C GLU A 318 -25.72 22.02 7.65
#